data_AF-A0A351M0H8-F1
#
_entry.id   AF-A0A351M0H8-F1
#
_cell.length_a   1.000
_cell.length_b   1.000
_cell.length_c   1.000
_cell.angle_alpha   90.00
_cell.angle_beta   90.00
_cell.angle_gamma   90.00
#
_symmetry.space_group_name_H-M   'P 1'
#
loop_
_entity.id
_entity.type
_entity.pdbx_description
1 polymer ?
#
loop_
_entity_poly.entity_id
_entity_poly.type
_entity_poly.pdbx_seq_one_letter_code
_entity_poly.pdbx_strand_id
1 'polypeptide(L)'
;MELRNRIVLPAMDQNNCDDGLVTDETVAHYEERARGGAGLLILETSAVAYPHGATSRHQPALSHDGVIEGLARLADAVHAHGARMVVQVNHHGRISGVDTAEGRPSLVPSLPVPEVDVSEIMVDTTMEELMGMATLTGGRMPT
;
A
#
# COMPACT_ATOMS: atom_id res chain seq x y z
N MET A 1 -18.17 11.71 13.51
CA MET A 1 -17.81 10.27 13.60
C MET A 1 -17.36 10.01 15.02
N GLU A 2 -18.00 9.07 15.71
CA GLU A 2 -17.63 8.69 17.07
C GLU A 2 -16.88 7.35 17.04
N LEU A 3 -15.81 7.22 17.84
CA LEU A 3 -14.98 6.02 17.96
C LEU A 3 -15.20 5.34 19.32
N ARG A 4 -15.26 4.01 19.34
CA ARG A 4 -15.43 3.24 20.58
C ARG A 4 -14.25 3.33 21.55
N ASN A 5 -13.05 3.62 21.05
CA ASN A 5 -11.82 3.76 21.80
C ASN A 5 -10.74 4.47 20.95
N ARG A 6 -9.54 4.65 21.52
CA ARG A 6 -8.40 5.35 20.90
C ARG A 6 -7.40 4.42 20.22
N ILE A 7 -7.74 3.14 20.03
CA ILE A 7 -6.86 2.17 19.38
C ILE A 7 -7.12 2.24 17.88
N VAL A 8 -6.07 2.55 17.12
CA VAL A 8 -6.12 2.72 15.67
C VAL A 8 -5.22 1.69 15.01
N LEU A 9 -5.73 0.98 14.01
CA LEU A 9 -4.90 0.23 13.07
C LEU A 9 -4.43 1.22 11.99
N PRO A 10 -3.14 1.57 11.92
CA PRO A 10 -2.63 2.45 10.88
C PRO A 10 -2.71 1.77 9.51
N ALA A 11 -2.60 2.56 8.43
CA ALA A 11 -2.49 2.01 7.09
C ALA A 11 -1.19 1.20 6.99
N MET A 12 -1.32 -0.09 6.72
CA MET A 12 -0.21 -1.02 6.58
C MET A 12 -0.48 -1.91 5.38
N ASP A 13 0.23 -1.66 4.29
CA ASP A 13 0.06 -2.41 3.06
C ASP A 13 0.27 -3.90 3.28
N GLN A 14 -0.70 -4.71 2.90
CA GLN A 14 -0.64 -6.17 2.95
C GLN A 14 -0.28 -6.77 1.59
N ASN A 15 -0.47 -6.01 0.49
CA ASN A 15 -0.29 -6.52 -0.88
C ASN A 15 -1.16 -7.75 -1.17
N ASN A 16 -2.40 -7.74 -0.67
CA ASN A 16 -3.34 -8.86 -0.82
C ASN A 16 -4.45 -8.58 -1.85
N CYS A 17 -4.50 -7.39 -2.46
CA CYS A 17 -5.48 -7.12 -3.51
C CYS A 17 -5.09 -7.84 -4.82
N ASP A 18 -6.09 -8.11 -5.65
CA ASP A 18 -5.89 -8.65 -6.99
C ASP A 18 -6.19 -7.56 -8.03
N ASP A 19 -5.14 -7.07 -8.70
CA ASP A 19 -5.20 -5.96 -9.67
C ASP A 19 -6.06 -4.76 -9.19
N GLY A 20 -5.82 -4.32 -7.94
CA GLY A 20 -6.57 -3.21 -7.35
C GLY A 20 -7.87 -3.58 -6.63
N LEU A 21 -8.37 -4.81 -6.78
CA LEU A 21 -9.62 -5.27 -6.18
C LEU A 21 -9.39 -5.89 -4.81
N VAL A 22 -10.21 -5.48 -3.84
CA VAL A 22 -10.21 -6.04 -2.49
C VAL A 22 -10.57 -7.53 -2.54
N THR A 23 -9.71 -8.36 -1.95
CA THR A 23 -9.90 -9.81 -1.85
C THR A 23 -10.53 -10.21 -0.52
N ASP A 24 -10.98 -11.45 -0.43
CA ASP A 24 -11.51 -12.03 0.83
C ASP A 24 -10.45 -12.06 1.93
N GLU A 25 -9.17 -12.19 1.57
CA GLU A 25 -8.07 -12.14 2.52
C GLU A 25 -7.92 -10.75 3.14
N THR A 26 -8.01 -9.68 2.33
CA THR A 26 -8.04 -8.30 2.83
C THR A 26 -9.25 -8.09 3.75
N VAL A 27 -10.44 -8.59 3.39
CA VAL A 27 -11.64 -8.49 4.24
C VAL A 27 -11.42 -9.19 5.58
N ALA A 28 -10.97 -10.44 5.57
CA ALA A 28 -10.71 -11.22 6.78
C ALA A 28 -9.64 -10.55 7.66
N HIS A 29 -8.59 -10.00 7.06
CA HIS A 29 -7.55 -9.27 7.79
C HIS A 29 -8.13 -8.13 8.62
N TYR A 30 -8.94 -7.26 8.00
CA TYR A 30 -9.50 -6.08 8.65
C TYR A 30 -10.63 -6.45 9.62
N GLU A 31 -11.48 -7.42 9.27
CA GLU A 31 -12.52 -7.93 10.15
C GLU A 31 -11.92 -8.44 11.47
N GLU A 32 -10.83 -9.20 11.42
CA GLU A 32 -10.18 -9.73 12.62
C GLU A 32 -9.65 -8.64 13.56
N ARG A 33 -9.14 -7.52 13.03
CA ARG A 33 -8.71 -6.37 13.87
C ARG A 33 -9.89 -5.61 14.44
N ALA A 34 -10.98 -5.50 13.67
CA ALA A 34 -12.23 -4.94 14.16
C ALA A 34 -12.84 -5.80 15.28
N ARG A 35 -12.83 -7.13 15.13
CA ARG A 35 -13.25 -8.09 16.16
C ARG A 35 -12.36 -8.06 17.39
N GLY A 36 -11.06 -7.85 17.19
CA GLY A 36 -10.06 -7.73 18.26
C GLY A 36 -10.14 -6.42 19.08
N GLY A 37 -10.97 -5.46 18.69
CA GLY A 37 -11.25 -4.27 19.50
C GLY A 37 -10.70 -2.94 18.98
N ALA A 38 -10.01 -2.89 17.81
CA ALA A 38 -9.52 -1.63 17.23
C ALA A 38 -10.68 -0.66 16.87
N GLY A 39 -10.65 0.57 17.38
CA GLY A 39 -11.75 1.53 17.18
C GLY A 39 -11.83 2.11 15.77
N LEU A 40 -10.68 2.36 15.15
CA LEU A 40 -10.54 2.88 13.79
C LEU A 40 -9.54 2.01 13.03
N LEU A 41 -9.88 1.64 11.80
CA LEU A 41 -8.99 0.97 10.87
C LEU A 41 -8.79 1.86 9.64
N ILE A 42 -7.54 2.06 9.25
CA ILE A 42 -7.18 2.81 8.05
C ILE A 42 -6.83 1.77 6.97
N LEU A 43 -7.56 1.80 5.85
CA LEU A 43 -7.22 0.99 4.68
C LEU A 43 -5.82 1.36 4.19
N GLU A 44 -5.10 0.36 3.71
CA GLU A 44 -3.83 0.41 2.97
C GLU A 44 -3.74 1.58 1.98
N THR A 45 -2.53 1.88 1.54
CA THR A 45 -2.31 2.91 0.52
C THR A 45 -3.13 2.58 -0.73
N SER A 46 -4.15 3.40 -0.98
CA SER A 46 -5.16 3.12 -2.00
C SER A 46 -4.97 4.09 -3.17
N ALA A 47 -4.60 3.56 -4.33
CA ALA A 47 -4.20 4.34 -5.49
C ALA A 47 -5.38 5.13 -6.08
N VAL A 48 -5.27 6.46 -6.04
CA VAL A 48 -6.33 7.38 -6.53
C VAL A 48 -6.57 7.27 -8.04
N ALA A 49 -5.54 6.91 -8.80
CA ALA A 49 -5.57 6.86 -10.27
C ALA A 49 -5.10 5.50 -10.79
N TYR A 50 -5.38 4.41 -10.07
CA TYR A 50 -4.93 3.06 -10.43
C TYR A 50 -5.17 2.75 -11.93
N PRO A 51 -4.17 2.18 -12.64
CA PRO A 51 -2.88 1.72 -12.15
C PRO A 51 -1.79 2.81 -12.08
N HIS A 52 -2.11 4.08 -12.33
CA HIS A 52 -1.15 5.18 -12.27
C HIS A 52 -0.94 5.66 -10.82
N GLY A 53 0.30 5.99 -10.47
CA GLY A 53 0.70 6.37 -9.11
C GLY A 53 0.77 5.20 -8.13
N ALA A 54 0.69 3.98 -8.64
CA ALA A 54 0.68 2.75 -7.86
C ALA A 54 2.11 2.24 -7.60
N THR A 55 2.43 1.85 -6.36
CA THR A 55 3.65 1.09 -6.05
C THR A 55 3.55 -0.39 -6.47
N SER A 56 2.41 -1.02 -6.25
CA SER A 56 2.18 -2.46 -6.48
C SER A 56 0.83 -2.70 -7.17
N ARG A 57 0.72 -3.74 -8.00
CA ARG A 57 -0.59 -4.17 -8.53
C ARG A 57 -1.52 -4.74 -7.45
N HIS A 58 -0.94 -5.13 -6.32
CA HIS A 58 -1.65 -5.73 -5.18
C HIS A 58 -2.08 -4.72 -4.11
N GLN A 59 -1.94 -3.41 -4.36
CA GLN A 59 -2.52 -2.37 -3.52
C GLN A 59 -3.98 -2.10 -3.94
N PRO A 60 -4.86 -1.59 -3.05
CA PRO A 60 -6.23 -1.23 -3.43
C PRO A 60 -6.30 -0.10 -4.47
N ALA A 61 -7.30 -0.15 -5.35
CA ALA A 61 -7.62 0.90 -6.31
C ALA A 61 -8.79 1.78 -5.83
N LEU A 62 -8.83 3.04 -6.30
CA LEU A 62 -9.93 4.00 -6.07
C LEU A 62 -10.40 4.70 -7.35
N SER A 63 -9.97 4.25 -8.53
CA SER A 63 -10.12 4.98 -9.79
C SER A 63 -11.28 4.51 -10.68
N HIS A 64 -12.02 3.46 -10.30
CA HIS A 64 -13.12 2.92 -11.13
C HIS A 64 -14.21 2.22 -10.29
N ASP A 65 -15.45 2.20 -10.78
CA ASP A 65 -16.60 1.68 -10.03
C ASP A 65 -16.53 0.20 -9.67
N GLY A 66 -15.69 -0.58 -10.36
CA GLY A 66 -15.46 -2.00 -10.05
C GLY A 66 -14.92 -2.25 -8.64
N VAL A 67 -14.31 -1.25 -7.99
CA VAL A 67 -13.81 -1.39 -6.61
C VAL A 67 -14.91 -1.25 -5.55
N ILE A 68 -16.06 -0.67 -5.91
CA ILE A 68 -17.08 -0.26 -4.95
C ILE A 68 -17.62 -1.46 -4.17
N GLU A 69 -17.88 -2.58 -4.84
CA GLU A 69 -18.40 -3.79 -4.19
C GLU A 69 -17.42 -4.34 -3.14
N GLY A 70 -16.14 -4.48 -3.51
CA GLY A 70 -15.10 -4.96 -2.59
C GLY A 70 -14.89 -4.03 -1.40
N LEU A 71 -14.85 -2.72 -1.63
CA LEU A 71 -14.73 -1.71 -0.57
C LEU A 71 -15.96 -1.69 0.36
N ALA A 72 -17.16 -1.86 -0.18
CA ALA A 72 -18.39 -1.94 0.61
C ALA A 72 -18.38 -3.17 1.52
N ARG A 73 -18.05 -4.35 0.98
CA ARG A 73 -17.93 -5.60 1.75
C ARG A 73 -16.91 -5.46 2.90
N LEU A 74 -15.77 -4.85 2.61
CA LEU A 74 -14.73 -4.59 3.60
C LEU A 74 -15.22 -3.65 4.71
N ALA A 75 -15.86 -2.55 4.35
CA ALA A 75 -16.43 -1.60 5.30
C ALA A 75 -17.52 -2.26 6.15
N ASP A 76 -18.41 -3.05 5.56
CA ASP A 76 -19.50 -3.75 6.24
C ASP A 76 -18.95 -4.75 7.28
N ALA A 77 -17.93 -5.53 6.92
CA ALA A 77 -17.27 -6.46 7.84
C ALA A 77 -16.68 -5.74 9.06
N VAL A 78 -16.00 -4.59 8.84
CA VAL A 78 -15.46 -3.77 9.93
C VAL A 78 -16.57 -3.15 10.80
N HIS A 79 -17.64 -2.65 10.16
CA HIS A 79 -18.76 -2.00 10.84
C HIS A 79 -19.59 -2.97 11.67
N ALA A 80 -19.71 -4.24 11.26
CA ALA A 80 -20.41 -5.29 11.99
C ALA A 80 -19.86 -5.48 13.42
N HIS A 81 -18.56 -5.21 13.62
CA HIS A 81 -17.90 -5.29 14.93
C HIS A 81 -17.87 -3.95 15.67
N GLY A 82 -18.62 -2.93 15.21
CA GLY A 82 -18.71 -1.61 15.84
C GLY A 82 -17.45 -0.74 15.70
N ALA A 83 -16.55 -1.07 14.77
CA ALA A 83 -15.39 -0.25 14.43
C ALA A 83 -15.77 0.77 13.34
N ARG A 84 -14.82 1.62 12.95
CA ARG A 84 -14.95 2.54 11.81
C ARG A 84 -13.79 2.34 10.85
N MET A 85 -14.03 2.61 9.58
CA MET A 85 -13.04 2.50 8.53
C MET A 85 -12.86 3.83 7.80
N VAL A 86 -11.61 4.15 7.47
CA VAL A 86 -11.25 5.25 6.56
C VAL A 86 -10.22 4.73 5.55
N VAL A 87 -10.04 5.46 4.45
CA VAL A 87 -9.12 5.07 3.38
C VAL A 87 -7.96 6.04 3.29
N GLN A 88 -6.72 5.52 3.17
CA GLN A 88 -5.56 6.32 2.85
C GLN A 88 -5.45 6.50 1.33
N VAL A 89 -6.04 7.57 0.80
CA VAL A 89 -5.92 7.93 -0.61
C VAL A 89 -4.49 8.33 -0.92
N ASN A 90 -3.89 7.73 -1.95
CA ASN A 90 -2.47 7.87 -2.21
C ASN A 90 -2.11 7.94 -3.70
N HIS A 91 -1.00 8.63 -3.98
CA HIS A 91 -0.28 8.60 -5.26
C HIS A 91 1.23 8.62 -4.95
N HIS A 92 1.96 7.60 -5.39
CA HIS A 92 3.35 7.36 -4.98
C HIS A 92 4.39 8.24 -5.68
N GLY A 93 4.01 8.96 -6.74
CA GLY A 93 4.87 9.92 -7.44
C GLY A 93 6.18 9.26 -7.88
N ARG A 94 7.31 9.70 -7.33
CA ARG A 94 8.66 9.19 -7.67
C ARG A 94 8.81 7.69 -7.43
N ILE A 95 8.14 7.15 -6.42
CA ILE A 95 8.28 5.74 -6.03
C ILE A 95 7.13 4.86 -6.54
N SER A 96 6.40 5.32 -7.57
CA SER A 96 5.33 4.56 -8.22
C SER A 96 5.91 3.38 -9.01
N GLY A 97 6.13 2.25 -8.34
CA GLY A 97 6.73 1.04 -8.90
C GLY A 97 6.05 0.51 -10.17
N VAL A 98 4.72 0.61 -10.28
CA VAL A 98 3.98 0.18 -11.49
C VAL A 98 4.27 1.09 -12.67
N ASP A 99 4.33 2.41 -12.45
CA ASP A 99 4.64 3.37 -13.51
C ASP A 99 6.07 3.21 -13.99
N THR A 100 7.02 3.05 -13.07
CA THR A 100 8.44 2.78 -13.41
C THR A 100 8.58 1.49 -14.20
N ALA A 101 7.95 0.39 -13.75
CA ALA A 101 8.04 -0.90 -14.43
C ALA A 101 7.45 -0.89 -15.84
N GLU A 102 6.45 -0.04 -16.08
CA GLU A 102 5.80 0.11 -17.40
C GLU A 102 6.36 1.26 -18.24
N GLY A 103 7.41 1.95 -17.77
CA GLY A 103 8.01 3.08 -18.49
C GLY A 103 7.08 4.28 -18.65
N ARG A 104 6.12 4.47 -17.74
CA ARG A 104 5.20 5.61 -17.75
C ARG A 104 5.89 6.87 -17.21
N PRO A 105 5.43 8.08 -17.60
CA PRO A 105 5.99 9.33 -17.09
C PRO A 105 5.88 9.45 -15.56
N SER A 106 6.96 9.90 -14.90
CA SER A 106 6.92 10.16 -13.47
C SER A 106 6.16 11.45 -13.17
N LEU A 107 5.04 11.34 -12.45
CA LEU A 107 4.24 12.47 -12.00
C LEU A 107 4.79 12.99 -10.67
N VAL A 108 5.78 13.88 -10.77
CA VAL A 108 6.45 14.51 -9.62
C VAL A 108 6.46 16.03 -9.76
N PRO A 109 6.53 16.81 -8.66
CA PRO A 109 6.57 18.27 -8.72
C PRO A 109 7.77 18.82 -9.50
N SER A 110 8.90 18.10 -9.45
CA SER A 110 10.13 18.40 -10.18
C SER A 110 10.78 17.09 -10.63
N LEU A 111 11.28 17.06 -11.87
CA LEU A 111 12.02 15.89 -12.35
C LEU A 111 13.33 15.76 -11.56
N PRO A 112 13.63 14.55 -11.03
CA PRO A 112 14.92 14.31 -10.40
C PRO A 112 16.05 14.42 -11.44
N VAL A 113 17.19 14.94 -11.01
CA VAL A 113 18.43 14.98 -11.80
C VAL A 113 19.45 14.15 -11.03
N PRO A 114 20.05 13.09 -11.62
CA PRO A 114 19.96 12.68 -13.03
C PRO A 114 18.62 12.01 -13.42
N GLU A 115 18.34 11.92 -14.73
CA GLU A 115 17.19 11.20 -15.29
C GLU A 115 17.35 9.69 -15.03
N VAL A 116 16.76 9.22 -13.93
CA VAL A 116 16.47 7.83 -13.54
C VAL A 116 17.64 6.83 -13.64
N ASP A 117 18.19 6.45 -12.49
CA ASP A 117 18.75 5.11 -12.31
C ASP A 117 18.03 4.41 -11.14
N VAL A 118 17.41 3.26 -11.42
CA VAL A 118 16.79 2.37 -10.42
C VAL A 118 17.80 1.83 -9.40
N SER A 119 19.10 2.10 -9.62
CA SER A 119 20.19 1.88 -8.69
C SER A 119 20.34 2.98 -7.63
N GLU A 120 19.45 3.98 -7.51
CA GLU A 120 19.67 5.08 -6.55
C GLU A 120 19.71 4.68 -5.06
N ILE A 121 19.14 3.54 -4.68
CA ILE A 121 19.50 2.92 -3.39
C ILE A 121 21.01 2.75 -3.31
N MET A 122 21.67 2.22 -4.35
CA MET A 122 23.12 2.06 -4.45
C MET A 122 23.88 3.39 -4.59
N VAL A 123 23.25 4.47 -5.05
CA VAL A 123 23.90 5.79 -5.19
C VAL A 123 23.99 6.49 -3.84
N ASP A 124 22.92 6.42 -3.04
CA ASP A 124 22.88 7.03 -1.70
C ASP A 124 23.34 6.06 -0.59
N THR A 125 23.56 4.78 -0.91
CA THR A 125 24.09 3.77 0.01
C THR A 125 25.57 3.59 -0.22
N THR A 126 26.38 3.85 0.81
CA THR A 126 27.82 3.62 0.75
C THR A 126 28.14 2.14 0.49
N MET A 127 29.33 1.85 -0.05
CA MET A 127 29.78 0.45 -0.22
C MET A 127 29.80 -0.33 1.10
N GLU A 128 30.00 0.34 2.24
CA GLU A 128 29.92 -0.28 3.56
C GLU A 128 28.50 -0.73 3.88
N GLU A 129 27.52 0.16 3.70
CA GLU A 129 26.11 -0.15 3.94
C GLU A 129 25.59 -1.23 2.96
N LEU A 130 26.02 -1.19 1.69
CA LEU A 130 25.72 -2.22 0.70
C LEU A 130 26.26 -3.59 1.10
N MET A 131 27.50 -3.65 1.57
CA MET A 131 28.10 -4.89 2.09
C MET A 131 27.42 -5.35 3.38
N GLY A 132 26.98 -4.43 4.23
CA GLY A 132 26.14 -4.72 5.39
C GLY A 132 24.81 -5.38 4.98
N MET A 133 24.11 -4.82 4.00
CA MET A 133 22.85 -5.39 3.49
C MET A 133 23.03 -6.75 2.81
N ALA A 134 24.09 -6.91 2.01
CA ALA A 134 24.39 -8.18 1.34
C ALA A 134 24.72 -9.32 2.32
N THR A 135 25.24 -8.99 3.50
CA THR A 135 25.58 -9.98 4.53
C THR A 135 24.41 -10.29 5.47
N LEU A 136 23.38 -9.44 5.56
CA LEU A 136 22.19 -9.67 6.40
C LEU A 136 21.41 -10.94 6.03
N THR A 137 21.36 -11.30 4.74
CA THR A 137 20.72 -12.56 4.29
C THR A 137 21.66 -13.76 4.40
N GLY A 138 22.93 -13.57 4.78
CA GLY A 138 23.95 -14.62 4.78
C GLY A 138 24.14 -15.28 3.41
N GLY A 139 23.88 -14.55 2.31
CA GLY A 139 23.91 -15.10 0.95
C GLY A 139 22.72 -15.99 0.60
N ARG A 140 21.64 -15.99 1.38
CA ARG A 140 20.40 -16.70 1.02
C ARG A 140 19.59 -15.89 0.01
N MET A 141 19.19 -16.54 -1.07
CA MET A 141 18.23 -15.99 -2.02
C MET A 141 16.87 -15.80 -1.32
N PRO A 142 16.13 -14.70 -1.60
CA PRO A 142 14.76 -14.56 -1.15
C PRO A 142 13.93 -15.73 -1.73
N THR A 143 13.23 -16.43 -0.85
CA THR A 143 12.27 -17.49 -1.19
C THR A 143 10.98 -16.90 -1.71
#